data_AF-A0A960J0L0-F1
#
_entry.id   AF-A0A960J0L0-F1
#
_cell.length_a   1.000
_cell.length_b   1.000
_cell.length_c   1.000
_cell.angle_alpha   90.00
_cell.angle_beta   90.00
_cell.angle_gamma   90.00
#
_symmetry.space_group_name_H-M   'P 1'
#
loop_
_entity.id
_entity.type
_entity.pdbx_description
1 polymer ?
#
loop_
_entity_poly.entity_id
_entity_poly.type
_entity_poly.pdbx_seq_one_letter_code
_entity_poly.pdbx_strand_id
1 'polypeptide(L)'
;MSSGGPPLGPPPGPHGPPPLPPPATAPPAPRRTGRIVLVALLAVLLLGAAVGVAVVLVGDDEAGASEVFLEPVDTPTDNPFAPSVVSEVDGVSAEKALDPPDDAGGSFPADTVGLYGGTRDETTCDREQLVAFLEGNDAEAAAWAGVLGIQVDDIADYVDTLTPFVLRSDTAVTNHGFVDGRAT
;
A
#
# COMPACT_ATOMS: atom_id res chain seq x y z
N MET A 1 -21.86 -15.30 -87.76
CA MET A 1 -20.85 -16.34 -87.45
C MET A 1 -19.48 -15.77 -87.82
N SER A 2 -18.48 -15.89 -86.93
CA SER A 2 -17.02 -15.74 -87.15
C SER A 2 -16.50 -14.36 -87.59
N SER A 3 -15.61 -13.66 -86.87
CA SER A 3 -14.27 -13.95 -86.30
C SER A 3 -13.16 -13.32 -87.15
N GLY A 4 -12.22 -12.63 -86.48
CA GLY A 4 -10.87 -12.35 -86.99
C GLY A 4 -10.38 -10.91 -86.81
N GLY A 5 -9.47 -10.66 -85.86
CA GLY A 5 -8.47 -9.58 -85.96
C GLY A 5 -7.14 -10.14 -86.48
N PRO A 6 -5.97 -9.49 -86.28
CA PRO A 6 -5.56 -8.07 -86.34
C PRO A 6 -4.60 -7.89 -87.59
N PRO A 7 -3.68 -6.89 -87.78
CA PRO A 7 -2.50 -6.60 -86.91
C PRO A 7 -1.92 -5.14 -86.91
N LEU A 8 -0.98 -4.92 -85.95
CA LEU A 8 0.27 -4.11 -85.87
C LEU A 8 0.62 -3.13 -87.01
N GLY A 9 1.25 -1.95 -86.87
CA GLY A 9 1.85 -1.14 -85.79
C GLY A 9 2.58 0.05 -86.50
N PRO A 10 2.84 1.21 -85.85
CA PRO A 10 3.27 2.43 -86.57
C PRO A 10 4.80 2.58 -86.70
N PRO A 11 5.31 3.29 -87.74
CA PRO A 11 6.75 3.58 -87.87
C PRO A 11 7.22 4.73 -86.95
N PRO A 12 8.50 4.74 -86.53
CA PRO A 12 9.04 5.73 -85.60
C PRO A 12 9.39 7.06 -86.27
N GLY A 13 9.14 8.16 -85.55
CA GLY A 13 9.52 9.53 -85.95
C GLY A 13 10.95 9.90 -85.55
N PRO A 14 11.60 10.87 -86.24
CA PRO A 14 13.00 11.21 -86.02
C PRO A 14 13.25 12.05 -84.76
N HIS A 15 14.43 11.81 -84.16
CA HIS A 15 14.92 12.42 -82.92
C HIS A 15 15.23 13.92 -83.06
N GLY A 16 14.78 14.71 -82.08
CA GLY A 16 15.06 16.14 -81.93
C GLY A 16 16.10 16.47 -80.83
N PRO A 17 16.60 17.72 -80.80
CA PRO A 17 17.93 18.13 -80.31
C PRO A 17 18.15 18.03 -78.78
N PRO A 18 19.43 18.07 -78.32
CA PRO A 18 19.81 17.79 -76.93
C PRO A 18 19.26 18.82 -75.94
N PRO A 19 19.10 18.42 -74.66
CA PRO A 19 18.47 19.25 -73.65
C PRO A 19 19.33 20.46 -73.25
N LEU A 20 18.66 21.57 -73.00
CA LEU A 20 19.23 22.78 -72.39
C LEU A 20 19.67 22.51 -70.93
N PRO A 21 20.70 23.22 -70.42
CA PRO A 21 21.18 23.03 -69.07
C PRO A 21 20.14 23.50 -68.03
N PRO A 22 20.13 22.89 -66.83
CA PRO A 22 19.18 23.25 -65.78
C PRO A 22 19.48 24.65 -65.20
N PRO A 23 18.45 25.39 -64.74
CA PRO A 23 18.63 26.67 -64.07
C PRO A 23 19.35 26.51 -62.73
N ALA A 24 20.23 27.46 -62.39
CA ALA A 24 20.96 27.48 -61.14
C ALA A 24 20.03 27.55 -59.92
N THR A 25 20.25 26.67 -58.96
CA THR A 25 19.50 26.58 -57.69
C THR A 25 19.83 27.78 -56.79
N ALA A 26 18.80 28.50 -56.34
CA ALA A 26 18.93 29.49 -55.28
C ALA A 26 19.23 28.82 -53.92
N PRO A 27 20.03 29.42 -53.04
CA PRO A 27 20.31 28.85 -51.71
C PRO A 27 19.07 28.89 -50.81
N PRO A 28 18.85 27.88 -49.96
CA PRO A 28 17.71 27.87 -49.04
C PRO A 28 17.89 28.88 -47.89
N ALA A 29 16.81 29.61 -47.58
CA ALA A 29 16.75 30.53 -46.44
C ALA A 29 16.84 29.77 -45.08
N PRO A 30 17.39 30.39 -44.02
CA PRO A 30 17.71 29.68 -42.78
C PRO A 30 16.48 29.32 -41.94
N ARG A 31 16.46 28.09 -41.45
CA ARG A 31 15.43 27.46 -40.61
C ARG A 31 15.45 28.01 -39.17
N ARG A 32 14.92 29.23 -38.93
CA ARG A 32 14.82 29.81 -37.57
C ARG A 32 13.66 29.25 -36.75
N THR A 33 12.59 28.79 -37.39
CA THR A 33 11.35 28.39 -36.72
C THR A 33 11.48 27.10 -35.91
N GLY A 34 12.25 26.12 -36.41
CA GLY A 34 12.46 24.84 -35.72
C GLY A 34 13.25 24.97 -34.42
N ARG A 35 14.18 25.94 -34.33
CA ARG A 35 14.94 26.20 -33.10
C ARG A 35 14.09 26.83 -32.00
N ILE A 36 13.16 27.72 -32.37
CA ILE A 36 12.23 28.35 -31.40
C ILE A 36 11.26 27.32 -30.83
N VAL A 37 10.72 26.43 -31.67
CA VAL A 37 9.83 25.35 -31.22
C VAL A 37 10.57 24.37 -30.30
N LEU A 38 11.81 24.00 -30.62
CA LEU A 38 12.62 23.12 -29.78
C LEU A 38 12.92 23.74 -28.41
N VAL A 39 13.29 25.03 -28.37
CA VAL A 39 13.57 25.74 -27.12
C VAL A 39 12.30 25.86 -26.26
N ALA A 40 11.14 26.13 -26.88
CA ALA A 40 9.87 26.19 -26.16
C ALA A 40 9.48 24.83 -25.55
N LEU A 41 9.65 23.72 -26.29
CA LEU A 41 9.37 22.37 -25.78
C LEU A 41 10.30 21.99 -24.63
N LEU A 42 11.60 22.32 -24.72
CA LEU A 42 12.55 22.07 -23.63
C LEU A 42 12.22 22.90 -22.38
N ALA A 43 11.81 24.16 -22.55
CA ALA A 43 11.41 25.01 -21.43
C ALA A 43 10.17 24.46 -20.70
N VAL A 44 9.16 23.99 -21.45
CA VAL A 44 7.96 23.37 -20.87
C VAL A 44 8.29 22.07 -20.15
N LEU A 45 9.15 21.23 -20.73
CA LEU A 45 9.57 19.97 -20.11
C LEU A 45 10.34 20.20 -18.81
N LEU A 46 11.23 21.20 -18.78
CA LEU A 46 11.98 21.57 -17.57
C LEU A 46 11.06 22.15 -16.49
N LEU A 47 10.07 22.97 -16.86
CA LEU A 47 9.08 23.47 -15.90
C LEU A 47 8.24 22.32 -15.33
N GLY A 48 7.76 21.42 -16.18
CA GLY A 48 6.99 20.24 -15.77
C GLY A 48 7.78 19.32 -14.83
N ALA A 49 9.05 19.08 -15.13
CA ALA A 49 9.94 18.30 -14.27
C ALA A 49 10.21 19.00 -12.92
N ALA A 50 10.43 20.31 -12.93
CA ALA A 50 10.65 21.07 -11.70
C ALA A 50 9.40 21.07 -10.79
N VAL A 51 8.20 21.24 -11.38
CA VAL A 51 6.93 21.14 -10.65
C VAL A 51 6.68 19.71 -10.16
N GLY A 52 6.93 18.69 -10.98
CA GLY A 52 6.81 17.29 -10.57
C GLY A 52 7.75 16.92 -9.42
N VAL A 53 9.00 17.38 -9.46
CA VAL A 53 9.97 17.20 -8.37
C VAL A 53 9.53 17.97 -7.13
N ALA A 54 9.04 19.21 -7.27
CA ALA A 54 8.53 19.97 -6.13
C ALA A 54 7.31 19.28 -5.48
N VAL A 55 6.39 18.72 -6.26
CA VAL A 55 5.23 17.98 -5.71
C VAL A 55 5.65 16.68 -5.03
N VAL A 56 6.68 15.99 -5.52
CA VAL A 56 7.22 14.78 -4.86
C VAL A 56 8.00 15.12 -3.59
N LEU A 57 8.67 16.27 -3.54
CA LEU A 57 9.47 16.71 -2.38
C LEU A 57 8.67 17.50 -1.34
N VAL A 58 7.50 18.04 -1.72
CA VAL A 58 6.58 18.80 -0.85
C VAL A 58 5.29 17.99 -0.60
N GLY A 59 5.26 16.70 -0.99
CA GLY A 59 4.19 15.79 -0.60
C GLY A 59 4.07 15.80 0.91
N ASP A 60 2.92 16.30 1.37
CA ASP A 60 2.61 16.68 2.73
C ASP A 60 3.08 15.66 3.78
N ASP A 61 4.15 16.01 4.50
CA ASP A 61 4.45 15.51 5.85
C ASP A 61 3.46 16.11 6.86
N GLU A 62 2.16 16.10 6.56
CA GLU A 62 1.13 16.36 7.56
C GLU A 62 0.80 15.00 8.19
N ALA A 63 1.65 14.58 9.13
CA ALA A 63 1.34 13.53 10.08
C ALA A 63 0.10 13.99 10.88
N GLY A 64 -1.08 13.73 10.32
CA GLY A 64 -2.35 14.00 10.97
C GLY A 64 -2.33 13.31 12.33
N ALA A 65 -2.60 14.07 13.39
CA ALA A 65 -2.81 13.49 14.70
C ALA A 65 -3.90 12.42 14.57
N SER A 66 -3.53 11.14 14.72
CA SER A 66 -4.48 10.05 14.74
C SER A 66 -5.47 10.30 15.87
N GLU A 67 -6.75 10.30 15.55
CA GLU A 67 -7.79 10.44 16.56
C GLU A 67 -7.73 9.24 17.50
N VAL A 68 -7.63 9.50 18.81
CA VAL A 68 -7.57 8.46 19.84
C VAL A 68 -8.96 8.30 20.43
N PHE A 69 -9.49 7.09 20.36
CA PHE A 69 -10.75 6.70 20.99
C PHE A 69 -10.47 5.95 22.29
N LEU A 70 -11.29 6.20 23.31
CA LEU A 70 -11.23 5.44 24.57
C LEU A 70 -12.13 4.22 24.45
N GLU A 71 -11.58 3.04 24.71
CA GLU A 71 -12.32 1.78 24.76
C GLU A 71 -12.35 1.27 26.21
N PRO A 72 -13.53 0.92 26.76
CA PRO A 72 -13.62 0.36 28.10
C PRO A 72 -13.05 -1.06 28.15
N VAL A 73 -12.36 -1.38 29.24
CA VAL A 73 -12.01 -2.76 29.61
C VAL A 73 -13.30 -3.56 29.80
N ASP A 74 -13.32 -4.84 29.42
CA ASP A 74 -14.48 -5.74 29.53
C ASP A 74 -15.63 -5.51 28.52
N THR A 75 -15.45 -4.70 27.48
CA THR A 75 -16.44 -4.56 26.39
C THR A 75 -15.87 -5.08 25.08
N PRO A 76 -16.58 -6.00 24.38
CA PRO A 76 -16.18 -6.40 23.03
C PRO A 76 -16.06 -5.17 22.13
N THR A 77 -14.90 -5.01 21.49
CA THR A 77 -14.67 -3.96 20.49
C THR A 77 -15.45 -4.27 19.22
N ASP A 78 -15.67 -3.26 18.37
CA ASP A 78 -16.34 -3.47 17.10
C ASP A 78 -15.52 -4.41 16.19
N ASN A 79 -16.22 -5.38 15.57
CA ASN A 79 -15.65 -6.33 14.61
C ASN A 79 -14.38 -7.05 15.11
N PRO A 80 -14.43 -7.79 16.23
CA PRO A 80 -13.26 -8.46 16.77
C PRO A 80 -12.82 -9.61 15.86
N PHE A 81 -11.51 -9.89 15.81
CA PHE A 81 -10.98 -11.06 15.09
C PHE A 81 -11.47 -12.38 15.68
N ALA A 82 -11.56 -12.45 17.02
CA ALA A 82 -11.91 -13.66 17.75
C ALA A 82 -12.84 -13.32 18.92
N PRO A 83 -13.61 -14.29 19.43
CA PRO A 83 -14.22 -14.20 20.75
C PRO A 83 -13.16 -13.93 21.82
N SER A 84 -13.59 -13.46 23.00
CA SER A 84 -12.67 -13.29 24.13
C SER A 84 -12.00 -14.61 24.49
N VAL A 85 -10.68 -14.56 24.66
CA VAL A 85 -9.83 -15.67 25.14
C VAL A 85 -9.27 -15.40 26.54
N VAL A 86 -9.79 -14.37 27.22
CA VAL A 86 -9.46 -14.09 28.62
C VAL A 86 -10.05 -15.19 29.48
N SER A 87 -9.23 -15.81 30.32
CA SER A 87 -9.72 -16.84 31.23
C SER A 87 -10.54 -16.20 32.36
N GLU A 88 -11.77 -16.66 32.55
CA GLU A 88 -12.60 -16.25 33.68
C GLU A 88 -12.24 -17.08 34.92
N VAL A 89 -12.00 -16.43 36.07
CA VAL A 89 -11.82 -17.10 37.37
C VAL A 89 -13.02 -16.75 38.25
N ASP A 90 -13.85 -17.75 38.58
CA ASP A 90 -15.04 -17.59 39.42
C ASP A 90 -16.06 -16.54 38.92
N GLY A 91 -16.20 -16.37 37.60
CA GLY A 91 -17.13 -15.40 37.00
C GLY A 91 -16.72 -13.94 37.19
N VAL A 92 -15.47 -13.72 37.61
CA VAL A 92 -14.82 -12.42 37.63
C VAL A 92 -13.72 -12.51 36.58
N SER A 93 -13.77 -11.67 35.57
CA SER A 93 -12.66 -11.51 34.63
C SER A 93 -11.36 -11.28 35.42
N ALA A 94 -10.24 -11.85 34.94
CA ALA A 94 -8.90 -11.53 35.46
C ALA A 94 -8.61 -10.00 35.43
N GLU A 95 -9.44 -9.25 34.69
CA GLU A 95 -9.59 -7.81 34.55
C GLU A 95 -10.06 -7.09 35.83
N LYS A 96 -9.83 -7.64 37.03
CA LYS A 96 -10.03 -6.86 38.26
C LYS A 96 -9.07 -5.66 38.20
N ALA A 97 -9.59 -4.51 37.77
CA ALA A 97 -8.85 -3.27 37.59
C ALA A 97 -7.99 -3.04 38.85
N LEU A 98 -6.69 -3.29 38.69
CA LEU A 98 -5.70 -2.91 39.68
C LEU A 98 -5.76 -1.39 39.77
N ASP A 99 -5.65 -0.83 40.98
CA ASP A 99 -5.48 0.61 41.10
C ASP A 99 -4.26 1.00 40.24
N PRO A 100 -4.44 1.92 39.26
CA PRO A 100 -3.35 2.29 38.39
C PRO A 100 -2.22 2.88 39.22
N PRO A 101 -0.94 2.64 38.86
CA PRO A 101 0.17 3.26 39.55
C PRO A 101 0.04 4.79 39.55
N ASP A 102 0.51 5.44 40.62
CA ASP A 102 0.71 6.88 40.61
C ASP A 102 1.65 7.26 39.43
N ASP A 103 1.36 8.39 38.77
CA ASP A 103 2.15 8.91 37.64
C ASP A 103 2.28 7.96 36.43
N ALA A 104 1.28 7.10 36.17
CA ALA A 104 1.26 6.18 35.01
C ALA A 104 1.12 6.86 33.63
N GLY A 105 1.08 8.19 33.55
CA GLY A 105 0.95 8.94 32.30
C GLY A 105 2.30 9.16 31.61
N GLY A 106 2.34 8.95 30.29
CA GLY A 106 3.51 9.27 29.46
C GLY A 106 3.96 8.12 28.56
N SER A 107 5.20 8.18 28.10
CA SER A 107 5.83 7.13 27.31
C SER A 107 6.90 6.44 28.14
N PHE A 108 6.83 5.11 28.18
CA PHE A 108 7.74 4.26 28.93
C PHE A 108 8.36 3.21 27.99
N PRO A 109 9.63 2.82 28.19
CA PRO A 109 10.17 1.62 27.58
C PRO A 109 9.30 0.40 27.91
N ALA A 110 9.03 -0.45 26.93
CA ALA A 110 8.16 -1.63 27.11
C ALA A 110 8.69 -2.61 28.17
N ASP A 111 10.00 -2.63 28.43
CA ASP A 111 10.63 -3.48 29.45
C ASP A 111 10.67 -2.85 30.85
N THR A 112 10.01 -1.71 31.06
CA THR A 112 9.96 -1.03 32.37
C THR A 112 9.38 -1.96 33.44
N VAL A 113 10.15 -2.16 34.52
CA VAL A 113 9.74 -3.00 35.65
C VAL A 113 8.46 -2.47 36.27
N GLY A 114 7.43 -3.33 36.33
CA GLY A 114 6.13 -2.98 36.88
C GLY A 114 5.18 -2.29 35.90
N LEU A 115 5.55 -2.11 34.63
CA LEU A 115 4.65 -1.57 33.59
C LEU A 115 3.45 -2.48 33.35
N TYR A 116 3.71 -3.79 33.26
CA TYR A 116 2.69 -4.82 33.12
C TYR A 116 2.47 -5.58 34.44
N GLY A 117 1.26 -6.09 34.64
CA GLY A 117 0.88 -6.94 35.75
C GLY A 117 0.64 -8.38 35.32
N GLY A 118 0.09 -9.17 36.25
CA GLY A 118 -0.21 -10.58 36.04
C GLY A 118 0.91 -11.52 36.48
N THR A 119 0.66 -12.82 36.33
CA THR A 119 1.54 -13.91 36.77
C THR A 119 2.43 -14.45 35.65
N ARG A 120 2.29 -13.93 34.42
CA ARG A 120 2.88 -14.48 33.18
C ARG A 120 2.44 -15.92 32.89
N ASP A 121 1.28 -16.29 33.43
CA ASP A 121 0.66 -17.61 33.27
C ASP A 121 -0.43 -17.55 32.19
N GLU A 122 -0.62 -18.65 31.48
CA GLU A 122 -1.69 -18.86 30.49
C GLU A 122 -3.09 -18.72 31.11
N THR A 123 -3.20 -18.86 32.43
CA THR A 123 -4.44 -18.66 33.20
C THR A 123 -5.05 -17.27 33.10
N THR A 124 -4.42 -16.31 32.41
CA THR A 124 -4.99 -14.98 32.12
C THR A 124 -5.50 -14.87 30.68
N CYS A 125 -4.81 -15.48 29.71
CA CYS A 125 -5.17 -15.49 28.30
C CYS A 125 -4.88 -16.87 27.72
N ASP A 126 -5.93 -17.58 27.30
CA ASP A 126 -5.87 -18.93 26.76
C ASP A 126 -5.35 -18.88 25.32
N ARG A 127 -4.05 -19.16 25.15
CA ARG A 127 -3.37 -19.12 23.84
C ARG A 127 -3.85 -20.24 22.94
N GLU A 128 -4.08 -21.41 23.50
CA GLU A 128 -4.56 -22.59 22.79
C GLU A 128 -5.95 -22.34 22.21
N GLN A 129 -6.83 -21.65 22.95
CA GLN A 129 -8.14 -21.25 22.48
C GLN A 129 -8.05 -20.25 21.32
N LEU A 130 -7.14 -19.28 21.38
CA LEU A 130 -6.89 -18.34 20.27
C LEU A 130 -6.41 -19.08 19.02
N VAL A 131 -5.41 -19.95 19.15
CA VAL A 131 -4.86 -20.73 18.04
C VAL A 131 -5.94 -21.63 17.44
N ALA A 132 -6.67 -22.38 18.27
CA ALA A 132 -7.75 -23.25 17.80
C ALA A 132 -8.87 -22.47 17.09
N PHE A 133 -9.18 -21.26 17.54
CA PHE A 133 -10.12 -20.40 16.82
C PHE A 133 -9.57 -20.00 15.45
N LEU A 134 -8.34 -19.51 15.37
CA LEU A 134 -7.76 -19.07 14.09
C LEU A 134 -7.64 -20.24 13.11
N GLU A 135 -7.13 -21.39 13.54
CA GLU A 135 -7.02 -22.60 12.69
C GLU A 135 -8.38 -23.15 12.22
N GLY A 136 -9.46 -22.85 12.96
CA GLY A 136 -10.83 -23.19 12.57
C GLY A 136 -11.48 -22.21 11.59
N ASN A 137 -10.87 -21.04 11.35
CA ASN A 137 -11.46 -19.92 10.61
C ASN A 137 -10.44 -19.33 9.62
N ASP A 138 -10.41 -19.90 8.40
CA ASP A 138 -9.39 -19.58 7.37
C ASP A 138 -9.27 -18.08 7.04
N ALA A 139 -10.38 -17.34 7.01
CA ALA A 139 -10.37 -15.93 6.62
C ALA A 139 -9.76 -15.03 7.71
N GLU A 140 -10.14 -15.28 8.96
CA GLU A 140 -9.60 -14.65 10.15
C GLU A 140 -8.11 -14.97 10.30
N ALA A 141 -7.73 -16.24 10.12
CA ALA A 141 -6.32 -16.67 10.15
C ALA A 141 -5.47 -15.95 9.10
N ALA A 142 -5.94 -15.89 7.86
CA ALA A 142 -5.23 -15.23 6.76
C ALA A 142 -5.09 -13.72 7.01
N ALA A 143 -6.15 -13.07 7.50
CA ALA A 143 -6.11 -11.65 7.82
C ALA A 143 -5.18 -11.36 9.00
N TRP A 144 -5.23 -12.18 10.06
CA TRP A 144 -4.40 -12.02 11.26
C TRP A 144 -2.92 -12.23 10.95
N ALA A 145 -2.58 -13.31 10.24
CA ALA A 145 -1.22 -13.57 9.77
C ALA A 145 -0.73 -12.45 8.83
N GLY A 146 -1.63 -11.91 8.00
CA GLY A 146 -1.35 -10.78 7.12
C GLY A 146 -0.96 -9.49 7.85
N VAL A 147 -1.59 -9.19 9.00
CA VAL A 147 -1.23 -8.03 9.84
C VAL A 147 0.20 -8.18 10.38
N LEU A 148 0.57 -9.38 10.79
CA LEU A 148 1.88 -9.69 11.37
C LEU A 148 2.97 -9.95 10.33
N GLY A 149 2.60 -10.15 9.06
CA GLY A 149 3.53 -10.47 7.98
C GLY A 149 4.13 -11.87 8.09
N ILE A 150 3.37 -12.82 8.66
CA ILE A 150 3.77 -14.24 8.81
C ILE A 150 2.90 -15.14 7.93
N GLN A 151 3.27 -16.43 7.81
CA GLN A 151 2.40 -17.41 7.15
C GLN A 151 1.33 -17.92 8.13
N VAL A 152 0.19 -18.39 7.60
CA VAL A 152 -0.88 -18.98 8.43
C VAL A 152 -0.37 -20.20 9.21
N ASP A 153 0.50 -21.02 8.61
CA ASP A 153 1.09 -22.18 9.27
C ASP A 153 2.04 -21.80 10.43
N ASP A 154 2.47 -20.53 10.51
CA ASP A 154 3.36 -20.03 11.57
C ASP A 154 2.58 -19.41 12.76
N ILE A 155 1.24 -19.38 12.73
CA ILE A 155 0.41 -18.72 13.75
C ILE A 155 0.67 -19.32 15.14
N ALA A 156 0.65 -20.65 15.27
CA ALA A 156 0.85 -21.32 16.55
C ALA A 156 2.24 -21.01 17.14
N ASP A 157 3.29 -21.17 16.32
CA ASP A 157 4.67 -20.88 16.72
C ASP A 157 4.84 -19.40 17.13
N TYR A 158 4.18 -18.47 16.44
CA TYR A 158 4.22 -17.06 16.81
C TYR A 158 3.52 -16.81 18.16
N VAL A 159 2.32 -17.34 18.36
CA VAL A 159 1.55 -17.16 19.60
C VAL A 159 2.32 -17.71 20.81
N ASP A 160 3.04 -18.83 20.66
CA ASP A 160 3.89 -19.42 21.70
C ASP A 160 5.02 -18.50 22.17
N THR A 161 5.47 -17.55 21.32
CA THR A 161 6.48 -16.55 21.71
C THR A 161 5.91 -15.41 22.55
N LEU A 162 4.59 -15.22 22.55
CA LEU A 162 3.94 -14.12 23.25
C LEU A 162 3.84 -14.43 24.74
N THR A 163 4.05 -13.42 25.57
CA THR A 163 3.87 -13.53 27.02
C THR A 163 2.53 -12.92 27.40
N PRO A 164 1.59 -13.69 28.00
CA PRO A 164 0.36 -13.13 28.55
C PRO A 164 0.68 -12.15 29.69
N PHE A 165 0.06 -10.97 29.69
CA PHE A 165 0.17 -10.00 30.76
C PHE A 165 -1.08 -9.12 30.85
N VAL A 166 -1.23 -8.41 31.98
CA VAL A 166 -2.34 -7.47 32.20
C VAL A 166 -1.81 -6.04 32.12
N LEU A 167 -2.53 -5.17 31.42
CA LEU A 167 -2.27 -3.72 31.41
C LEU A 167 -2.67 -3.12 32.77
N ARG A 168 -1.78 -2.34 33.38
CA ARG A 168 -2.01 -1.75 34.71
C ARG A 168 -2.54 -0.32 34.67
N SER A 169 -2.59 0.26 33.48
CA SER A 169 -3.03 1.63 33.21
C SER A 169 -3.52 1.71 31.77
N ASP A 170 -4.30 2.73 31.48
CA ASP A 170 -4.73 3.04 30.11
C ASP A 170 -3.51 3.10 29.18
N THR A 171 -3.56 2.31 28.11
CA THR A 171 -2.45 2.17 27.16
C THR A 171 -2.94 2.54 25.78
N ALA A 172 -2.26 3.48 25.12
CA ALA A 172 -2.52 3.79 23.73
C ALA A 172 -2.04 2.64 22.84
N VAL A 173 -2.95 2.04 22.08
CA VAL A 173 -2.67 0.95 21.14
C VAL A 173 -3.20 1.31 19.75
N THR A 174 -2.61 0.70 18.72
CA THR A 174 -3.25 0.62 17.41
C THR A 174 -4.02 -0.69 17.38
N ASN A 175 -5.34 -0.60 17.37
CA ASN A 175 -6.21 -1.77 17.34
C ASN A 175 -6.58 -2.13 15.89
N HIS A 176 -6.89 -3.41 15.64
CA HIS A 176 -7.30 -3.92 14.33
C HIS A 176 -8.58 -4.75 14.44
N GLY A 177 -9.55 -4.43 13.59
CA GLY A 177 -10.81 -5.18 13.45
C GLY A 177 -10.78 -6.14 12.26
N PHE A 178 -11.82 -6.95 12.10
CA PHE A 178 -12.00 -7.86 10.98
C PHE A 178 -13.35 -7.63 10.28
N VAL A 179 -13.30 -7.17 9.03
CA VAL A 179 -14.50 -6.89 8.22
C VAL A 179 -14.29 -7.42 6.80
N ASP A 180 -15.29 -8.13 6.26
CA ASP A 180 -15.31 -8.64 4.89
C ASP A 180 -14.03 -9.41 4.48
N GLY A 181 -13.49 -10.23 5.39
CA GLY A 181 -12.29 -11.03 5.14
C GLY A 181 -10.97 -10.26 5.26
N ARG A 182 -10.97 -9.07 5.86
CA ARG A 182 -9.78 -8.21 5.96
C ARG A 182 -9.61 -7.62 7.35
N ALA A 183 -8.36 -7.44 7.73
CA ALA A 183 -7.98 -6.59 8.85
C ALA A 183 -8.29 -5.11 8.54
N THR A 184 -8.75 -4.36 9.53
CA THR A 184 -9.01 -2.91 9.45
C THR A 184 -8.09 -2.13 10.35
#